data_AF-A0A2E8KYL5-F1
#
_entry.id   AF-A0A2E8KYL5-F1
#
_cell.length_a   1.000
_cell.length_b   1.000
_cell.length_c   1.000
_cell.angle_alpha   90.00
_cell.angle_beta   90.00
_cell.angle_gamma   90.00
#
_symmetry.space_group_name_H-M   'P 1'
#
loop_
_entity.id
_entity.type
_entity.pdbx_description
1 polymer ?
#
loop_
_entity_poly.entity_id
_entity_poly.type
_entity_poly.pdbx_seq_one_letter_code
_entity_poly.pdbx_strand_id
1 'polypeptide(L)'
;MVFLYSYSLSNFNHYKLTILEKTLNRVTTFLNSSIGKKTVVATTGFLLFFFLIIHLVGNFTLFGDASFFNNYVLALSSFKPLVRTLEVVLVLIFGSHIFNGLRLSFENMKATGKKHL
;
A
#
# COMPACT_ATOMS: atom_id res chain seq x y z
N MET A 1 8.34 39.68 29.17
CA MET A 1 7.43 38.50 29.15
C MET A 1 7.33 37.86 27.75
N VAL A 2 7.11 38.63 26.66
CA VAL A 2 6.95 38.14 25.28
C VAL A 2 8.16 37.36 24.71
N PHE A 3 9.39 37.77 25.06
CA PHE A 3 10.62 37.08 24.61
C PHE A 3 10.78 35.66 25.16
N LEU A 4 10.40 35.43 26.42
CA LEU A 4 10.46 34.10 27.02
C LEU A 4 9.43 33.15 26.40
N TYR A 5 8.26 33.68 26.02
CA TYR A 5 7.23 32.90 25.34
C TYR A 5 7.69 32.47 23.93
N SER A 6 8.32 33.38 23.18
CA SER A 6 8.86 33.09 21.84
C SER A 6 10.02 32.09 21.91
N TYR A 7 10.90 32.20 22.91
CA TYR A 7 11.99 31.25 23.14
C TYR A 7 11.45 29.86 23.49
N SER A 8 10.48 29.78 24.41
CA SER A 8 9.82 28.54 24.82
C SER A 8 9.11 27.84 23.65
N LEU A 9 8.39 28.61 22.82
CA LEU A 9 7.71 28.09 21.62
C LEU A 9 8.71 27.58 20.56
N SER A 10 9.84 28.28 20.36
CA SER A 10 10.89 27.85 19.42
C SER A 10 11.55 26.54 19.84
N ASN A 11 11.82 26.39 21.13
CA ASN A 11 12.45 25.21 21.69
C ASN A 11 11.47 24.03 21.62
N PHE A 12 10.20 24.27 21.97
CA PHE A 12 9.11 23.29 21.82
C PHE A 12 8.99 22.74 20.40
N ASN A 13 9.05 23.62 19.40
CA ASN A 13 9.05 23.22 17.98
C ASN A 13 10.30 22.40 17.62
N HIS A 14 11.49 22.75 18.14
CA HIS A 14 12.71 22.00 17.85
C HIS A 14 12.70 20.57 18.44
N TYR A 15 12.13 20.37 19.64
CA TYR A 15 11.98 19.03 20.21
C TYR A 15 10.98 18.19 19.42
N LYS A 16 9.85 18.80 19.01
CA LYS A 16 8.87 18.12 18.17
C LYS A 16 9.51 17.70 16.85
N LEU A 17 10.18 18.62 16.15
CA LEU A 17 10.85 18.32 14.88
C LEU A 17 11.89 17.20 15.00
N THR A 18 12.71 17.19 16.06
CA THR A 18 13.71 16.12 16.27
C THR A 18 13.09 14.75 16.59
N ILE A 19 11.97 14.69 17.33
CA ILE A 19 11.24 13.44 17.57
C ILE A 19 10.58 12.92 16.29
N LEU A 20 10.03 13.82 15.48
CA LEU A 20 9.39 13.47 14.20
C LEU A 20 10.45 12.93 13.22
N GLU A 21 11.57 13.63 13.05
CA GLU A 21 12.75 13.20 12.27
C GLU A 21 13.24 11.80 12.69
N LYS A 22 13.43 11.59 14.00
CA LYS A 22 13.91 10.31 14.54
C LYS A 22 12.91 9.17 14.29
N THR A 23 11.62 9.46 14.34
CA THR A 23 10.55 8.48 14.07
C THR A 23 10.51 8.13 12.58
N LEU A 24 10.58 9.12 11.69
CA LEU A 24 10.64 8.92 10.24
C LEU A 24 11.88 8.11 9.83
N ASN A 25 13.05 8.38 10.42
CA ASN A 25 14.27 7.62 10.17
C ASN A 25 14.16 6.14 10.60
N ARG A 26 13.49 5.86 11.72
CA ARG A 26 13.26 4.47 12.16
C ARG A 26 12.34 3.71 11.20
N VAL A 27 11.27 4.36 10.73
CA VAL A 27 10.33 3.74 9.78
C VAL A 27 11.03 3.44 8.45
N THR A 28 11.79 4.39 7.90
CA THR A 28 12.53 4.18 6.64
C THR A 28 13.62 3.11 6.78
N THR A 29 14.32 3.08 7.91
CA THR A 29 15.29 2.01 8.21
C THR A 29 14.63 0.64 8.25
N PHE A 30 13.46 0.54 8.91
CA PHE A 30 12.70 -0.70 8.98
C PHE A 30 12.18 -1.14 7.61
N LEU A 31 11.61 -0.22 6.82
CA LEU A 31 11.11 -0.50 5.47
C LEU A 31 12.22 -0.90 4.49
N ASN A 32 13.45 -0.42 4.70
CA ASN A 32 14.62 -0.82 3.90
C ASN A 32 15.23 -2.17 4.33
N SER A 33 14.84 -2.71 5.49
CA SER A 33 15.29 -4.03 5.94
C SER A 33 14.70 -5.15 5.09
N SER A 34 15.35 -6.33 5.08
CA SER A 34 14.87 -7.53 4.38
C SER A 34 13.50 -8.00 4.90
N ILE A 35 13.24 -7.83 6.20
CA ILE A 35 11.95 -8.10 6.83
C ILE A 35 10.89 -7.10 6.34
N GLY A 36 11.20 -5.80 6.37
CA GLY A 36 10.25 -4.74 6.00
C GLY A 36 9.79 -4.85 4.55
N LYS A 37 10.72 -5.08 3.62
CA LYS A 37 10.40 -5.30 2.19
C LYS A 37 9.47 -6.50 1.99
N LYS A 38 9.72 -7.62 2.67
CA LYS A 38 8.86 -8.82 2.61
C LYS A 38 7.46 -8.55 3.16
N THR A 39 7.36 -7.84 4.28
CA THR A 39 6.08 -7.46 4.87
C THR A 39 5.26 -6.60 3.90
N VAL A 40 5.87 -5.60 3.24
CA VAL A 40 5.17 -4.75 2.25
C VAL A 40 4.64 -5.58 1.08
N VAL A 41 5.43 -6.50 0.53
CA VAL A 41 4.99 -7.39 -0.56
C VAL A 41 3.85 -8.31 -0.11
N ALA A 42 3.93 -8.85 1.12
CA ALA A 42 2.89 -9.70 1.69
C ALA A 42 1.57 -8.93 1.89
N THR A 43 1.61 -7.74 2.48
CA THR A 43 0.42 -6.91 2.70
C THR A 43 -0.23 -6.49 1.39
N THR A 44 0.56 -6.04 0.40
CA THR A 44 0.02 -5.68 -0.92
C THR A 44 -0.58 -6.87 -1.64
N GLY A 45 0.06 -8.05 -1.58
CA GLY A 45 -0.47 -9.29 -2.15
C GLY A 45 -1.79 -9.71 -1.49
N PHE A 46 -1.91 -9.55 -0.17
CA PHE A 46 -3.13 -9.86 0.57
C PHE A 46 -4.31 -8.96 0.18
N LEU A 47 -4.06 -7.66 -0.07
CA LEU A 47 -5.09 -6.74 -0.57
C LEU A 47 -5.56 -7.15 -1.98
N LEU A 48 -4.63 -7.52 -2.87
CA LEU A 48 -4.96 -7.99 -4.21
C LEU A 48 -5.73 -9.32 -4.19
N PHE A 49 -5.43 -10.20 -3.24
CA PHE A 49 -6.16 -11.45 -3.04
C PHE A 49 -7.63 -11.21 -2.69
N PHE A 50 -7.92 -10.30 -1.74
CA PHE A 50 -9.30 -9.94 -1.43
C PHE A 50 -10.02 -9.28 -2.60
N PHE A 51 -9.33 -8.39 -3.33
CA PHE A 51 -9.88 -7.83 -4.55
C PHE A 51 -10.27 -8.93 -5.54
N LEU A 52 -9.40 -9.94 -5.72
CA LEU A 52 -9.65 -11.05 -6.64
C LEU A 52 -10.89 -11.86 -6.23
N ILE A 53 -11.08 -12.14 -4.94
CA ILE A 53 -12.28 -12.83 -4.45
C ILE A 53 -13.55 -12.03 -4.79
N ILE A 54 -13.60 -10.75 -4.41
CA ILE A 54 -14.76 -9.90 -4.65
C ILE A 54 -15.03 -9.77 -6.16
N HIS A 55 -13.97 -9.59 -6.94
CA HIS A 55 -14.06 -9.49 -8.39
C HIS A 55 -14.62 -10.77 -9.01
N LEU A 56 -14.15 -11.93 -8.56
CA LEU A 56 -14.64 -13.21 -9.05
C LEU A 56 -16.11 -13.44 -8.67
N VAL A 57 -16.53 -13.08 -7.45
CA VAL A 57 -17.94 -13.10 -7.03
C VAL A 57 -18.80 -12.21 -7.92
N GLY A 58 -18.34 -11.00 -8.26
CA GLY A 58 -19.02 -10.14 -9.21
C GLY A 58 -19.16 -10.79 -10.59
N ASN A 59 -18.08 -11.41 -11.09
CA ASN A 59 -18.11 -12.13 -12.37
C ASN A 59 -19.01 -13.38 -12.33
N PHE A 60 -19.17 -14.04 -11.18
CA PHE A 60 -20.07 -15.18 -11.08
C PHE A 60 -21.53 -14.83 -11.41
N THR A 61 -21.92 -13.56 -11.23
CA THR A 61 -23.27 -13.09 -11.62
C THR A 61 -23.54 -13.21 -13.13
N LEU A 62 -22.50 -13.31 -13.98
CA LEU A 62 -22.63 -13.57 -15.41
C LEU A 62 -23.13 -14.99 -15.74
N PHE A 63 -22.87 -15.96 -14.87
CA PHE A 63 -23.35 -17.33 -15.07
C PHE A 63 -24.80 -17.53 -14.58
N GLY A 64 -25.39 -16.51 -13.96
CA GLY A 64 -26.80 -16.49 -13.55
C GLY A 64 -27.73 -15.98 -14.66
N ASP A 65 -28.96 -15.62 -14.28
CA ASP A 65 -29.91 -14.99 -15.19
C ASP A 65 -29.48 -13.57 -15.57
N ALA A 66 -29.78 -13.14 -16.80
CA ALA A 66 -29.43 -11.82 -17.32
C ALA A 66 -29.96 -10.67 -16.42
N SER A 67 -31.09 -10.87 -15.75
CA SER A 67 -31.65 -9.92 -14.80
C SER A 67 -30.76 -9.69 -13.57
N PHE A 68 -30.11 -10.73 -13.04
CA PHE A 68 -29.19 -10.60 -11.89
C PHE A 68 -27.95 -9.79 -12.25
N PHE A 69 -27.35 -10.07 -13.41
CA PHE A 69 -26.19 -9.32 -13.89
C PHE A 69 -26.53 -7.86 -14.16
N ASN A 70 -27.65 -7.59 -14.85
CA ASN A 70 -28.07 -6.22 -15.15
C ASN A 70 -28.35 -5.40 -13.89
N ASN A 71 -28.99 -5.99 -12.89
CA ASN A 71 -29.21 -5.33 -11.60
C ASN A 71 -27.90 -5.06 -10.84
N TYR A 72 -26.94 -5.99 -10.89
CA TYR A 72 -25.61 -5.80 -10.30
C TYR A 72 -24.85 -4.64 -10.97
N VAL A 73 -24.83 -4.59 -12.30
CA VAL A 73 -24.17 -3.52 -13.06
C VAL A 73 -24.85 -2.17 -12.81
N LEU A 74 -26.19 -2.12 -12.71
CA LEU A 74 -26.93 -0.90 -12.37
C LEU A 74 -26.61 -0.40 -10.95
N ALA A 75 -26.53 -1.30 -9.97
CA ALA A 75 -26.12 -0.97 -8.61
C ALA A 75 -24.69 -0.41 -8.59
N LEU A 76 -23.73 -1.04 -9.28
CA LEU A 76 -22.35 -0.54 -9.39
C LEU A 76 -22.28 0.80 -10.13
N SER A 77 -23.07 0.96 -11.19
CA SER A 77 -23.14 2.19 -12.00
C SER A 77 -23.72 3.37 -11.22
N SER A 78 -24.43 3.11 -10.12
CA SER A 78 -24.93 4.16 -9.22
C SER A 78 -23.79 4.73 -8.35
N PHE A 79 -22.71 3.95 -8.13
CA PHE A 79 -21.54 4.34 -7.34
C PHE A 79 -20.29 4.60 -8.20
N LYS A 80 -20.47 5.20 -9.40
CA LYS A 80 -19.37 5.50 -10.33
C LYS A 80 -18.14 6.19 -9.70
N PRO A 81 -18.26 7.22 -8.84
CA PRO A 81 -17.09 7.87 -8.25
C PRO A 81 -16.28 6.95 -7.34
N LEU A 82 -16.96 6.08 -6.59
CA LEU A 82 -16.33 5.11 -5.70
C LEU A 82 -15.57 4.07 -6.52
N VAL A 83 -16.21 3.48 -7.53
CA VAL A 83 -15.61 2.46 -8.40
C VAL A 83 -14.37 3.03 -9.11
N ARG A 84 -14.45 4.27 -9.63
CA ARG A 84 -13.31 4.91 -10.29
C ARG A 84 -12.14 5.15 -9.34
N THR A 85 -12.42 5.52 -8.09
CA THR A 85 -11.39 5.71 -7.07
C THR A 85 -10.71 4.38 -6.72
N LEU A 86 -11.50 3.32 -6.52
CA LEU A 86 -10.99 1.97 -6.24
C LEU A 86 -10.13 1.44 -7.37
N GLU A 87 -10.51 1.69 -8.63
CA GLU A 87 -9.71 1.33 -9.82
C GLU A 87 -8.32 1.96 -9.78
N VAL A 88 -8.23 3.27 -9.55
CA VAL A 88 -6.94 3.97 -9.50
C VAL A 88 -6.09 3.48 -8.33
N VAL A 89 -6.68 3.32 -7.15
CA VAL A 89 -5.98 2.77 -5.97
C VAL A 89 -5.47 1.35 -6.24
N LEU A 90 -6.29 0.52 -6.88
CA LEU A 90 -5.92 -0.86 -7.19
C LEU A 90 -4.77 -0.92 -8.20
N VAL A 91 -4.76 -0.09 -9.22
CA VAL A 91 -3.65 0.01 -10.18
C VAL A 91 -2.35 0.39 -9.46
N LEU A 92 -2.40 1.33 -8.52
CA LEU A 92 -1.23 1.71 -7.72
C LEU A 92 -0.74 0.55 -6.83
N ILE A 93 -1.64 -0.15 -6.14
CA ILE A 93 -1.29 -1.31 -5.31
C ILE A 93 -0.69 -2.41 -6.18
N PHE A 94 -1.33 -2.74 -7.30
CA PHE A 94 -0.88 -3.77 -8.22
C PHE A 94 0.50 -3.47 -8.79
N GLY A 95 0.72 -2.25 -9.28
CA GLY A 95 2.03 -1.80 -9.75
C GLY A 95 3.09 -1.85 -8.67
N SER A 96 2.78 -1.38 -7.46
CA SER A 96 3.71 -1.42 -6.33
C SER A 96 4.06 -2.86 -5.91
N HIS A 97 3.10 -3.78 -5.97
CA HIS A 97 3.29 -5.19 -5.64
C HIS A 97 4.27 -5.85 -6.60
N ILE A 98 4.05 -5.67 -7.90
CA ILE A 98 4.94 -6.20 -8.94
C ILE A 98 6.34 -5.59 -8.80
N PHE A 99 6.45 -4.27 -8.69
CA PHE A 99 7.75 -3.60 -8.60
C PHE A 99 8.56 -4.09 -7.39
N ASN A 100 7.96 -4.12 -6.20
CA ASN A 100 8.63 -4.55 -4.98
C ASN A 100 8.93 -6.06 -4.98
N GLY A 101 8.03 -6.88 -5.53
CA GLY A 101 8.23 -8.32 -5.69
C GLY A 101 9.40 -8.64 -6.62
N LEU A 102 9.45 -8.00 -7.79
CA LEU A 102 10.55 -8.14 -8.75
C LEU A 102 11.87 -7.67 -8.16
N ARG A 103 11.89 -6.48 -7.54
CA ARG A 103 13.09 -5.94 -6.86
C ARG A 103 13.64 -6.94 -5.85
N LEU A 104 12.79 -7.49 -4.99
CA LEU A 104 13.20 -8.44 -3.97
C LEU A 104 13.70 -9.76 -4.58
N SER A 105 13.06 -10.23 -5.65
CA SER A 105 13.49 -11.42 -6.39
C SER A 105 14.91 -11.24 -6.97
N PHE A 106 15.17 -10.10 -7.60
CA PHE A 106 16.51 -9.77 -8.11
C PHE A 106 17.54 -9.61 -7.00
N GLU A 107 17.20 -8.95 -5.88
CA GLU A 107 18.09 -8.84 -4.71
C GLU A 107 18.45 -10.22 -4.14
N ASN A 108 17.47 -11.12 -4.02
CA ASN A 108 17.68 -12.48 -3.53
C ASN A 108 18.57 -13.30 -4.48
N MET A 109 18.33 -13.21 -5.79
CA MET A 109 19.15 -13.91 -6.80
C MET A 109 20.62 -13.47 -6.78
N LYS A 110 20.88 -12.16 -6.62
CA LYS A 110 22.25 -11.63 -6.46
C LYS A 110 22.93 -12.08 -5.16
N ALA A 111 22.18 -12.26 -4.08
CA ALA A 111 22.72 -12.71 -2.81
C ALA A 111 23.12 -14.20 -2.84
N THR A 112 22.35 -15.04 -3.54
CA THR A 112 22.65 -16.47 -3.69
C THR A 112 23.92 -16.73 -4.49
N GLY A 113 24.21 -15.93 -5.52
CA GLY A 113 25.44 -16.06 -6.33
C GLY A 113 26.75 -15.83 -5.57
N LYS A 114 26.72 -15.16 -4.40
CA LYS A 114 27.90 -14.95 -3.55
C LYS A 114 28.14 -16.05 -2.51
N LYS A 115 27.19 -16.96 -2.30
CA LYS A 115 27.24 -17.94 -1.20
C LYS A 115 27.84 -19.29 -1.61
N HIS A 116 28.16 -19.47 -2.90
CA HIS A 116 28.64 -20.72 -3.49
C HIS A 116 29.98 -20.58 -4.24
N LEU A 117 30.72 -19.49 -3.99
CA LEU A 117 32.10 -19.27 -4.46
C LEU A 117 32.97 -18.96 -3.23
#